data_AF-A0A5N9EH65-F1
#
_entry.id   AF-A0A5N9EH65-F1
#
_cell.length_a   1.000
_cell.length_b   1.000
_cell.length_c   1.000
_cell.angle_alpha   90.00
_cell.angle_beta   90.00
_cell.angle_gamma   90.00
#
_symmetry.space_group_name_H-M   'P 1'
#
loop_
_entity.id
_entity.type
_entity.pdbx_description
1 polymer ?
#
loop_
_entity_poly.entity_id
_entity_poly.type
_entity_poly.pdbx_seq_one_letter_code
_entity_poly.pdbx_strand_id
1 'polypeptide(L)' 'MGFGLGMAILLDAINVRCVMVPASMKFLGKCNWYLPNWLERVPMCGSNRLRRPPRRQPTTRCYSRSESV' A
#
# COMPACT_ATOMS: atom_id res chain seq x y z
N MET A 1 6.88 -42.24 -8.36
CA MET A 1 7.89 -41.15 -8.45
C MET A 1 7.21 -39.81 -8.13
N GLY A 2 6.97 -39.49 -6.85
CA GLY A 2 6.27 -38.26 -6.43
C GLY A 2 7.01 -37.46 -5.35
N PHE A 3 8.09 -38.03 -4.82
CA PHE A 3 8.85 -37.43 -3.73
C PHE A 3 9.55 -36.12 -4.15
N GLY A 4 10.10 -36.07 -5.38
CA GLY A 4 10.75 -34.88 -5.90
C GLY A 4 9.80 -33.69 -6.09
N LEU A 5 8.59 -33.94 -6.60
CA LEU A 5 7.57 -32.90 -6.76
C LEU A 5 7.08 -32.38 -5.41
N GLY A 6 6.85 -33.28 -4.45
CA GLY A 6 6.44 -32.90 -3.09
C GLY A 6 7.50 -32.05 -2.37
N MET A 7 8.78 -32.42 -2.50
CA MET A 7 9.89 -31.66 -1.91
C MET A 7 10.08 -30.29 -2.58
N ALA A 8 9.91 -30.18 -3.90
CA ALA A 8 10.01 -28.90 -4.61
C ALA A 8 8.95 -27.91 -4.12
N ILE A 9 7.70 -28.36 -3.95
CA ILE A 9 6.59 -27.52 -3.47
C ILE A 9 6.78 -27.15 -2.00
N LEU A 10 7.21 -28.11 -1.15
CA LEU A 10 7.46 -27.86 0.26
C LEU A 10 8.59 -26.83 0.47
N LEU A 11 9.67 -26.96 -0.30
CA LEU A 11 10.78 -26.01 -0.28
C LEU A 11 10.35 -24.63 -0.75
N ASP A 12 9.53 -24.50 -1.79
CA ASP A 12 9.01 -23.19 -2.21
C ASP A 12 8.12 -22.57 -1.11
N ALA A 13 7.11 -23.31 -0.65
CA ALA A 13 6.16 -22.82 0.34
C ALA A 13 6.82 -22.38 1.66
N ILE A 14 7.88 -23.06 2.10
CA ILE A 14 8.60 -22.76 3.35
C ILE A 14 9.79 -21.84 3.10
N ASN A 15 10.71 -22.20 2.22
CA ASN A 15 11.96 -21.45 2.02
C ASN A 15 11.67 -20.12 1.33
N VAL A 16 10.85 -20.09 0.27
CA VAL A 16 10.58 -18.84 -0.45
C VAL A 16 9.72 -17.89 0.39
N ARG A 17 8.65 -18.39 1.02
CA ARG A 17 7.76 -17.54 1.84
C ARG A 17 8.43 -17.06 3.14
N CYS A 18 9.12 -17.96 3.85
CA CYS A 18 9.63 -17.68 5.20
C CYS A 18 11.07 -17.18 5.20
N VAL A 19 11.85 -17.40 4.15
CA VAL A 19 13.25 -16.94 4.06
C VAL A 19 13.40 -15.93 2.94
N MET A 20 13.02 -16.25 1.71
CA MET A 20 13.28 -15.38 0.56
C MET A 20 12.56 -14.03 0.66
N VAL A 21 11.27 -14.00 1.02
CA VAL A 21 10.51 -12.74 1.21
C VAL A 21 11.09 -11.86 2.32
N PRO A 22 11.25 -12.32 3.58
CA PRO A 22 11.79 -11.49 4.65
C PRO A 22 13.29 -11.19 4.46
N ALA A 23 14.07 -12.10 3.90
CA ALA A 23 15.47 -11.83 3.56
C ALA A 23 15.57 -10.76 2.49
N SER A 24 14.73 -10.79 1.45
CA SER A 24 14.70 -9.73 0.43
C SER A 24 14.32 -8.38 1.05
N MET A 25 13.33 -8.36 1.96
CA MET A 25 12.98 -7.14 2.71
C MET A 25 14.14 -6.63 3.59
N LYS A 26 14.89 -7.53 4.20
CA LYS A 26 16.04 -7.19 5.07
C LYS A 26 17.28 -6.77 4.25
N PHE A 27 17.51 -7.42 3.11
CA PHE A 27 18.68 -7.27 2.25
C PHE A 27 18.56 -6.05 1.33
N LEU A 28 17.37 -5.81 0.76
CA LEU A 28 17.06 -4.58 0.02
C LEU A 28 16.62 -3.43 0.95
N GLY A 29 16.26 -3.71 2.20
CA GLY A 29 16.05 -2.73 3.27
C GLY A 29 15.18 -1.55 2.86
N LYS A 30 15.78 -0.34 2.85
CA LYS A 30 15.14 0.94 2.47
C LYS A 30 14.60 0.99 1.04
N CYS A 31 15.11 0.15 0.13
CA CYS A 31 14.64 0.10 -1.26
C CYS A 31 13.31 -0.65 -1.41
N ASN A 32 12.85 -1.43 -0.42
CA ASN A 32 11.53 -2.08 -0.47
C ASN A 32 10.39 -1.09 -0.14
N TRP A 33 10.70 -0.04 0.62
CA TRP A 33 9.77 1.07 0.90
C TRP A 33 9.89 2.23 -0.10
N TYR A 34 10.84 2.11 -1.03
CA TYR A 34 10.94 2.97 -2.20
C TYR A 34 10.23 2.23 -3.33
N LEU A 35 9.20 2.83 -3.91
CA LEU A 35 8.63 2.32 -5.15
C LEU A 35 9.78 2.24 -6.17
N PRO A 36 10.20 1.04 -6.63
CA PRO A 36 11.36 0.94 -7.52
C PRO A 36 11.08 1.78 -8.76
N ASN A 37 12.03 2.63 -9.16
CA ASN A 37 11.88 3.66 -10.22
C ASN A 37 11.33 3.11 -11.56
N TRP A 38 11.43 1.78 -11.78
CA TRP A 38 10.85 1.12 -12.94
C TRP A 38 9.32 0.96 -12.87
N LEU A 39 8.74 0.96 -11.66
CA LEU A 39 7.31 0.88 -11.36
C LEU A 39 6.63 2.27 -11.27
N GLU A 40 7.41 3.35 -11.18
CA GLU A 40 6.92 4.72 -11.43
C GLU A 40 6.41 4.91 -12.87
N ARG A 41 6.86 4.04 -13.78
CA ARG A 41 6.47 4.03 -15.20
C ARG A 41 5.27 3.12 -15.50
N VAL A 42 4.56 2.64 -14.48
CA VAL A 42 3.26 1.98 -14.69
C VAL A 42 2.23 3.09 -14.89
N PRO A 43 1.67 3.28 -16.09
CA PRO A 43 0.56 4.23 -16.26
C PRO A 43 -0.56 3.75 -15.32
N MET A 44 -0.92 4.58 -14.34
CA MET A 44 -2.00 4.34 -13.39
C MET A 44 -3.31 4.07 -14.13
N CYS A 45 -3.54 2.82 -14.51
CA CYS A 45 -4.84 2.35 -14.97
C CYS A 45 -5.67 2.11 -13.71
N GLY A 46 -6.39 3.16 -13.28
CA GLY A 46 -7.29 3.09 -12.12
C GLY A 46 -6.79 3.84 -10.88
N SER A 47 -6.28 5.06 -11.02
CA SER A 47 -6.27 6.01 -9.91
C SER A 47 -7.72 6.30 -9.51
N ASN A 48 -8.23 5.50 -8.57
CA ASN A 48 -9.57 5.61 -8.02
C ASN A 48 -9.78 6.99 -7.40
N ARG A 49 -10.31 7.92 -8.20
CA ARG A 49 -10.63 9.33 -7.92
C ARG A 49 -11.76 9.49 -6.88
N LEU A 50 -11.91 8.54 -5.96
CA LEU A 50 -13.01 8.43 -5.01
C LEU A 50 -12.67 8.87 -3.57
N ARG A 51 -11.47 9.38 -3.29
CA ARG A 51 -11.21 10.12 -2.04
C ARG A 51 -11.21 11.63 -2.29
N ARG A 52 -12.36 12.17 -2.71
CA ARG A 52 -12.68 13.56 -2.38
C ARG A 52 -13.34 13.56 -1.00
N PRO A 53 -12.67 13.98 0.09
CA PRO A 53 -13.40 14.27 1.31
C PRO A 53 -14.44 15.36 0.99
N PRO A 54 -15.65 15.31 1.58
CA PRO A 54 -16.61 16.39 1.41
C PRO A 54 -15.95 17.69 1.84
N ARG A 55 -15.93 18.67 0.93
CA ARG A 55 -15.50 20.04 1.23
C ARG A 55 -16.36 20.50 2.41
N ARG A 56 -15.79 20.51 3.62
CA ARG A 56 -16.42 21.09 4.80
C ARG A 56 -16.77 22.51 4.41
N GLN A 57 -18.05 22.77 4.20
CA GLN A 57 -18.55 24.12 4.02
C GLN A 57 -18.15 24.87 5.29
N PRO A 58 -17.53 26.06 5.18
CA PRO A 58 -17.41 26.92 6.33
C PRO A 58 -18.85 27.15 6.80
N THR A 59 -19.14 26.87 8.06
CA THR A 59 -20.34 27.38 8.71
C THR A 59 -20.15 28.89 8.91
N THR A 60 -19.90 29.62 7.83
CA THR A 60 -20.12 31.05 7.80
C THR A 60 -21.59 31.23 8.02
N ARG A 61 -21.92 32.12 8.97
CA ARG A 61 -23.27 32.62 9.23
C ARG A 61 -24.10 31.73 10.14
N CYS A 62 -23.81 31.80 11.44
CA CYS A 62 -24.81 31.79 12.52
C CYS A 62 -24.22 32.15 13.90
N TYR A 63 -22.91 32.42 14.02
CA TYR A 63 -22.32 33.09 15.19
C TYR A 63 -22.10 34.60 14.93
N SER A 64 -22.94 35.18 14.08
CA SER A 64 -23.06 36.63 14.01
C SER A 64 -24.23 36.98 14.92
N ARG A 65 -23.91 37.63 16.02
CA ARG A 65 -24.80 38.44 16.88
C ARG A 65 -25.55 37.64 17.96
N SER A 66 -25.13 37.53 19.24
CA SER A 66 -24.41 38.44 20.14
C SER A 66 -24.81 39.90 19.94
N GLU A 67 -25.59 40.46 20.86
CA GLU A 67 -25.81 41.92 20.96
C GLU A 67 -26.88 42.46 20.02
N SER A 68 -28.14 42.17 20.30
CA SER A 68 -29.25 43.11 20.06
C SER A 68 -30.42 42.74 20.97
N VAL A 69 -30.50 43.49 22.08
CA VAL A 69 -31.67 43.72 22.95
C VAL A 69 -31.92 42.71 24.07
#